data_AF-A0A955QZ18-F1
#
_entry.id   AF-A0A955QZ18-F1
#
_cell.length_a   1.000
_cell.length_b   1.000
_cell.length_c   1.000
_cell.angle_alpha   90.00
_cell.angle_beta   90.00
_cell.angle_gamma   90.00
#
_symmetry.space_group_name_H-M   'P 1'
#
loop_
_entity.id
_entity.type
_entity.pdbx_description
1 polymer ?
#
loop_
_entity_poly.entity_id
_entity_poly.type
_entity_poly.pdbx_seq_one_letter_code
_entity_poly.pdbx_strand_id
1 'polypeptide(L)'
;KPDLVMEAGNRAISPAGTQAVTLDSLSLLTTGEEVAQHPLRPFAATSAAAAQVARLCAAVNAAHPELWPETIRAIMVHSGEWSPRMLAELNVARTLNERYQILRKYGHGVPGLERALASANNHLALFAQNEIRPFSYENGQKRFGDSHYYRLPWPKELLQGLGERDVRLKITLSYFIEPNPGRFASIDPQRYQSFGLRFDLRRRTESEEEFLERTNALNRADPLGPGPNGGDNQGWRFGPNSISAGSLHCDEWIGPAVQLANRDMICIKPVTGWWKDSAANCRRDTRYAMVATLSTPDIEIDLHTPISTLVENQVAVEIAF
;
A
#
# COMPACT_ATOMS: atom_id res chain seq x y z
N LYS A 1 -4.38 -6.26 8.56
CA LYS A 1 -4.48 -7.74 8.67
C LYS A 1 -5.95 -8.15 8.70
N PRO A 2 -6.37 -9.09 7.82
CA PRO A 2 -5.54 -9.64 6.74
C PRO A 2 -5.12 -8.54 5.75
N ASP A 3 -4.16 -8.83 4.87
CA ASP A 3 -3.76 -7.87 3.82
C ASP A 3 -4.59 -8.11 2.54
N LEU A 4 -4.93 -9.37 2.27
CA LEU A 4 -5.69 -9.85 1.13
C LEU A 4 -6.62 -10.97 1.59
N VAL A 5 -7.66 -11.23 0.80
CA VAL A 5 -8.55 -12.38 0.95
C VAL A 5 -8.61 -13.15 -0.37
N MET A 6 -8.87 -14.46 -0.28
CA MET A 6 -9.06 -15.35 -1.42
C MET A 6 -10.20 -16.32 -1.10
N GLU A 7 -10.79 -16.90 -2.15
CA GLU A 7 -11.70 -18.04 -1.99
C GLU A 7 -10.99 -19.15 -1.19
N ALA A 8 -11.66 -19.71 -0.20
CA ALA A 8 -11.07 -20.68 0.71
C ALA A 8 -12.07 -21.77 1.11
N GLY A 9 -13.09 -21.97 0.29
CA GLY A 9 -14.23 -22.79 0.62
C GLY A 9 -15.22 -22.10 1.55
N ASN A 10 -16.45 -22.60 1.51
CA ASN A 10 -17.61 -22.07 2.20
C ASN A 10 -18.21 -23.10 3.17
N ARG A 11 -19.08 -22.62 4.06
CA ARG A 11 -19.87 -23.48 4.95
C ARG A 11 -21.34 -23.32 4.60
N ALA A 12 -22.08 -24.43 4.62
CA ALA A 12 -23.53 -24.38 4.48
C ALA A 12 -24.16 -24.07 5.84
N ILE A 13 -25.29 -23.36 5.82
CA ILE A 13 -26.14 -23.22 7.00
C ILE A 13 -27.18 -24.32 6.94
N SER A 14 -27.43 -25.00 8.07
CA SER A 14 -28.47 -26.03 8.15
C SER A 14 -29.84 -25.44 7.79
N PRO A 15 -30.80 -26.23 7.26
CA PRO A 15 -32.13 -25.72 6.94
C PRO A 15 -32.84 -25.01 8.11
N ALA A 16 -32.52 -25.40 9.35
CA ALA A 16 -33.03 -24.78 10.56
C ALA A 16 -32.32 -23.47 10.96
N GLY A 17 -31.23 -23.08 10.28
CA GLY A 17 -30.46 -21.87 10.58
C GLY A 17 -29.54 -21.96 11.81
N THR A 18 -29.47 -23.12 12.46
CA THR A 18 -28.85 -23.27 13.79
C THR A 18 -27.40 -23.73 13.75
N GLN A 19 -26.93 -24.24 12.61
CA GLN A 19 -25.59 -24.84 12.48
C GLN A 19 -24.94 -24.42 11.17
N ALA A 20 -23.64 -24.15 11.22
CA ALA A 20 -22.80 -24.09 10.03
C ALA A 20 -22.12 -25.46 9.85
N VAL A 21 -22.29 -26.09 8.70
CA VAL A 21 -21.71 -27.40 8.38
C VAL A 21 -20.68 -27.27 7.26
N THR A 22 -19.63 -28.08 7.35
CA THR A 22 -18.61 -28.17 6.30
C THR A 22 -19.05 -29.23 5.32
N LEU A 23 -19.07 -28.87 4.03
CA LEU A 23 -19.38 -29.78 2.94
C LEU A 23 -18.22 -29.75 1.96
N ASP A 24 -17.81 -30.93 1.50
CA ASP A 24 -16.71 -31.07 0.54
C ASP A 24 -17.01 -30.34 -0.78
N SER A 25 -18.28 -30.33 -1.19
CA SER A 25 -18.77 -29.61 -2.39
C SER A 25 -18.63 -28.08 -2.29
N LEU A 26 -18.41 -27.55 -1.09
CA LEU A 26 -18.17 -26.14 -0.85
C LEU A 26 -16.69 -25.83 -0.61
N SER A 27 -15.80 -26.81 -0.69
CA SER A 27 -14.36 -26.63 -0.50
C SER A 27 -13.63 -26.53 -1.84
N LEU A 28 -12.40 -26.04 -1.80
CA LEU A 28 -11.50 -26.13 -2.96
C LEU A 28 -10.95 -27.55 -3.09
N LEU A 29 -10.49 -27.90 -4.29
CA LEU A 29 -9.87 -29.20 -4.56
C LEU A 29 -8.35 -29.04 -4.60
N THR A 30 -7.62 -29.94 -3.93
CA THR A 30 -6.16 -30.00 -3.97
C THR A 30 -5.69 -31.44 -4.15
N THR A 31 -4.39 -31.64 -4.40
CA THR A 31 -3.77 -32.97 -4.49
C THR A 31 -3.84 -33.72 -3.17
N GLY A 32 -4.28 -34.97 -3.21
CA GLY A 32 -4.24 -35.91 -2.09
C GLY A 32 -2.90 -36.62 -1.97
N GLU A 33 -2.63 -37.17 -0.78
CA GLU A 33 -1.43 -37.96 -0.50
C GLU A 33 -1.48 -39.37 -1.15
N GLU A 34 -2.68 -39.92 -1.32
CA GLU A 34 -2.91 -41.24 -1.94
C GLU A 34 -3.20 -41.13 -3.43
N VAL A 35 -2.16 -40.92 -4.24
CA VAL A 35 -2.29 -40.69 -5.69
C VAL A 35 -3.10 -41.77 -6.42
N ALA A 36 -3.01 -43.03 -6.00
CA ALA A 36 -3.68 -44.14 -6.68
C ALA A 36 -5.17 -44.31 -6.34
N GLN A 37 -5.60 -43.88 -5.14
CA GLN A 37 -6.96 -44.14 -4.63
C GLN A 37 -7.75 -42.84 -4.45
N HIS A 38 -7.11 -41.82 -3.88
CA HIS A 38 -7.70 -40.52 -3.58
C HIS A 38 -6.76 -39.39 -4.04
N PRO A 39 -6.58 -39.23 -5.37
CA PRO A 39 -5.64 -38.26 -5.93
C PRO A 39 -6.02 -36.80 -5.62
N LEU A 40 -7.27 -36.54 -5.27
CA LEU A 40 -7.81 -35.22 -4.99
C LEU A 40 -8.57 -35.23 -3.67
N ARG A 41 -8.42 -34.15 -2.88
CA ARG A 41 -9.11 -33.97 -1.60
C ARG A 41 -9.64 -32.54 -1.43
N PRO A 42 -10.72 -32.37 -0.65
CA PRO A 42 -11.18 -31.06 -0.21
C PRO A 42 -10.10 -30.32 0.60
N PHE A 43 -10.00 -29.01 0.36
CA PHE A 43 -9.11 -28.10 1.04
C PHE A 43 -9.79 -26.76 1.25
N ALA A 44 -9.70 -26.20 2.45
CA ALA A 44 -10.46 -25.03 2.84
C ALA A 44 -9.71 -24.17 3.87
N ALA A 45 -10.37 -23.11 4.30
CA ALA A 45 -9.92 -22.13 5.28
C ALA A 45 -8.65 -21.36 4.83
N THR A 46 -8.05 -20.65 5.78
CA THR A 46 -6.95 -19.71 5.51
C THR A 46 -5.73 -20.35 4.87
N SER A 47 -5.48 -21.66 5.07
CA SER A 47 -4.42 -22.39 4.38
C SER A 47 -4.65 -22.46 2.86
N ALA A 48 -5.90 -22.64 2.43
CA ALA A 48 -6.27 -22.65 1.02
C ALA A 48 -6.16 -21.27 0.37
N ALA A 49 -6.53 -20.21 1.11
CA ALA A 49 -6.29 -18.84 0.68
C ALA A 49 -4.78 -18.54 0.55
N ALA A 50 -3.98 -18.90 1.56
CA ALA A 50 -2.55 -18.64 1.58
C ALA A 50 -1.81 -19.33 0.41
N ALA A 51 -2.16 -20.59 0.12
CA ALA A 51 -1.58 -21.33 -1.01
C ALA A 51 -1.86 -20.64 -2.36
N GLN A 52 -3.06 -20.10 -2.55
CA GLN A 52 -3.39 -19.36 -3.77
C GLN A 52 -2.65 -18.03 -3.88
N VAL A 53 -2.55 -17.25 -2.80
CA VAL A 53 -1.75 -16.02 -2.80
C VAL A 53 -0.28 -16.33 -3.08
N ALA A 54 0.27 -17.39 -2.48
CA ALA A 54 1.64 -17.82 -2.72
C ALA A 54 1.88 -18.18 -4.20
N ARG A 55 0.94 -18.89 -4.84
CA ARG A 55 0.98 -19.17 -6.29
C ARG A 55 1.03 -17.88 -7.11
N LEU A 56 0.21 -16.88 -6.76
CA LEU A 56 0.19 -15.60 -7.46
C LEU A 56 1.51 -14.83 -7.30
N CYS A 57 2.05 -14.76 -6.08
CA CYS A 57 3.35 -14.16 -5.81
C CYS A 57 4.46 -14.85 -6.64
N ALA A 58 4.45 -16.18 -6.70
CA ALA A 58 5.40 -16.96 -7.48
C ALA A 58 5.29 -16.69 -8.99
N ALA A 59 4.08 -16.54 -9.51
CA ALA A 59 3.85 -16.21 -10.92
C ALA A 59 4.36 -14.80 -11.27
N VAL A 60 4.12 -13.81 -10.40
CA VAL A 60 4.67 -12.45 -10.57
C VAL A 60 6.19 -12.47 -10.51
N ASN A 61 6.77 -13.17 -9.53
CA ASN A 61 8.23 -13.32 -9.40
C ASN A 61 8.85 -14.04 -10.60
N ALA A 62 8.16 -15.02 -11.18
CA ALA A 62 8.64 -15.72 -12.37
C ALA A 62 8.61 -14.83 -13.63
N ALA A 63 7.62 -13.95 -13.73
CA ALA A 63 7.55 -12.96 -14.82
C ALA A 63 8.54 -11.81 -14.64
N HIS A 64 8.83 -11.43 -13.40
CA HIS A 64 9.68 -10.28 -13.03
C HIS A 64 10.65 -10.65 -11.89
N PRO A 65 11.69 -11.47 -12.18
CA PRO A 65 12.63 -11.96 -11.18
C PRO A 65 13.52 -10.87 -10.55
N GLU A 66 13.57 -9.68 -11.14
CA GLU A 66 14.29 -8.51 -10.66
C GLU A 66 13.58 -7.78 -9.51
N LEU A 67 12.28 -8.02 -9.31
CA LEU A 67 11.49 -7.31 -8.29
C LEU A 67 11.81 -7.82 -6.89
N TRP A 68 11.97 -6.88 -5.96
CA TRP A 68 12.17 -7.22 -4.56
C TRP A 68 10.90 -7.84 -3.95
N PRO A 69 11.04 -8.66 -2.89
CA PRO A 69 9.90 -9.20 -2.16
C PRO A 69 8.94 -8.12 -1.62
N GLU A 70 9.44 -6.95 -1.25
CA GLU A 70 8.66 -5.77 -0.87
C GLU A 70 7.74 -5.32 -2.01
N THR A 71 8.26 -5.31 -3.23
CA THR A 71 7.57 -4.90 -4.46
C THR A 71 6.53 -5.91 -4.87
N ILE A 72 6.86 -7.21 -4.81
CA ILE A 72 5.88 -8.28 -5.07
C ILE A 72 4.72 -8.15 -4.08
N ARG A 73 5.00 -7.98 -2.77
CA ARG A 73 3.95 -7.78 -1.78
C ARG A 73 3.12 -6.52 -2.04
N ALA A 74 3.76 -5.41 -2.45
CA ALA A 74 3.08 -4.18 -2.80
C ALA A 74 2.14 -4.38 -3.98
N ILE A 75 2.63 -4.94 -5.09
CA ILE A 75 1.85 -5.23 -6.31
C ILE A 75 0.66 -6.14 -6.00
N MET A 76 0.87 -7.21 -5.24
CA MET A 76 -0.19 -8.14 -4.88
C MET A 76 -1.33 -7.43 -4.13
N VAL A 77 -0.98 -6.61 -3.14
CA VAL A 77 -1.95 -5.82 -2.37
C VAL A 77 -2.61 -4.75 -3.23
N HIS A 78 -1.82 -4.08 -4.07
CA HIS A 78 -2.27 -3.05 -4.99
C HIS A 78 -3.28 -3.58 -6.02
N SER A 79 -3.09 -4.81 -6.49
CA SER A 79 -3.99 -5.51 -7.41
C SER A 79 -5.31 -5.98 -6.76
N GLY A 80 -5.41 -5.86 -5.43
CA GLY A 80 -6.57 -6.25 -4.66
C GLY A 80 -7.79 -5.40 -5.00
N GLU A 81 -8.88 -6.06 -5.39
CA GLU A 81 -10.18 -5.44 -5.64
C GLU A 81 -11.25 -6.05 -4.74
N TRP A 82 -12.17 -5.20 -4.30
CA TRP A 82 -13.23 -5.60 -3.39
C TRP A 82 -14.39 -6.17 -4.19
N SER A 83 -14.89 -7.35 -3.79
CA SER A 83 -16.10 -7.93 -4.41
C SER A 83 -17.32 -7.02 -4.21
N PRO A 84 -18.38 -7.14 -5.03
CA PRO A 84 -19.61 -6.36 -4.85
C PRO A 84 -20.19 -6.44 -3.43
N ARG A 85 -20.08 -7.61 -2.78
CA ARG A 85 -20.53 -7.79 -1.40
C ARG A 85 -19.68 -7.02 -0.40
N MET A 86 -18.35 -7.01 -0.56
CA MET A 86 -17.43 -6.24 0.30
C MET A 86 -17.66 -4.74 0.10
N LEU A 87 -17.83 -4.29 -1.14
CA LEU A 87 -18.15 -2.90 -1.47
C LEU A 87 -19.48 -2.46 -0.85
N ALA A 88 -20.51 -3.31 -0.90
CA ALA A 88 -21.80 -3.02 -0.26
C ALA A 88 -21.66 -2.79 1.24
N GLU A 89 -20.85 -3.61 1.95
CA GLU A 89 -20.57 -3.38 3.37
C GLU A 89 -19.79 -2.08 3.60
N LEU A 90 -18.80 -1.78 2.74
CA LEU A 90 -18.04 -0.54 2.85
C LEU A 90 -18.88 0.71 2.63
N ASN A 91 -19.79 0.68 1.66
CA ASN A 91 -20.60 1.83 1.28
C ASN A 91 -21.61 2.21 2.39
N VAL A 92 -21.90 1.30 3.31
CA VAL A 92 -22.71 1.58 4.51
C VAL A 92 -21.90 2.30 5.59
N ALA A 93 -20.57 2.17 5.62
CA ALA A 93 -19.71 2.82 6.59
C ALA A 93 -19.59 4.33 6.35
N ARG A 94 -19.98 5.11 7.35
CA ARG A 94 -20.04 6.58 7.33
C ARG A 94 -18.78 7.23 7.89
N THR A 95 -18.04 6.51 8.74
CA THR A 95 -16.83 7.03 9.38
C THR A 95 -15.58 6.27 8.95
N LEU A 96 -14.41 6.92 9.03
CA LEU A 96 -13.12 6.26 8.77
C LEU A 96 -12.87 5.08 9.72
N ASN A 97 -13.36 5.17 10.96
CA ASN A 97 -13.22 4.08 11.94
C ASN A 97 -14.04 2.85 11.54
N GLU A 98 -15.27 3.02 11.06
CA GLU A 98 -16.08 1.92 10.53
C GLU A 98 -15.44 1.30 9.29
N ARG A 99 -14.96 2.12 8.35
CA ARG A 99 -14.23 1.64 7.17
C ARG A 99 -12.98 0.85 7.55
N TYR A 100 -12.27 1.29 8.59
CA TYR A 100 -11.11 0.57 9.12
C TYR A 100 -11.48 -0.81 9.69
N GLN A 101 -12.63 -0.96 10.36
CA GLN A 101 -13.08 -2.29 10.81
C GLN A 101 -13.36 -3.24 9.63
N ILE A 102 -13.91 -2.70 8.53
CA ILE A 102 -14.16 -3.49 7.32
C ILE A 102 -12.83 -3.86 6.64
N LEU A 103 -11.86 -2.95 6.60
CA LEU A 103 -10.50 -3.25 6.16
C LEU A 103 -9.86 -4.35 7.01
N ARG A 104 -10.11 -4.39 8.33
CA ARG A 104 -9.65 -5.49 9.20
C ARG A 104 -10.37 -6.82 8.98
N LYS A 105 -11.46 -6.84 8.22
CA LYS A 105 -12.20 -8.05 7.85
C LYS A 105 -11.73 -8.59 6.49
N TYR A 106 -11.55 -7.72 5.50
CA TYR A 106 -11.31 -8.12 4.10
C TYR A 106 -9.91 -7.75 3.56
N GLY A 107 -9.10 -7.01 4.30
CA GLY A 107 -7.87 -6.42 3.77
C GLY A 107 -8.19 -5.57 2.54
N HIS A 108 -7.28 -5.57 1.56
CA HIS A 108 -7.44 -4.85 0.31
C HIS A 108 -8.23 -5.63 -0.76
N GLY A 109 -8.95 -6.68 -0.36
CA GLY A 109 -9.80 -7.47 -1.24
C GLY A 109 -9.08 -8.65 -1.89
N VAL A 110 -9.55 -9.02 -3.09
CA VAL A 110 -9.09 -10.20 -3.83
C VAL A 110 -8.06 -9.77 -4.88
N PRO A 111 -6.81 -10.25 -4.80
CA PRO A 111 -5.79 -9.94 -5.81
C PRO A 111 -6.11 -10.60 -7.15
N GLY A 112 -5.60 -10.04 -8.24
CA GLY A 112 -5.75 -10.60 -9.58
C GLY A 112 -4.42 -10.66 -10.31
N LEU A 113 -4.08 -11.81 -10.90
CA LEU A 113 -2.79 -12.00 -11.58
C LEU A 113 -2.60 -11.02 -12.74
N GLU A 114 -3.61 -10.89 -13.60
CA GLU A 114 -3.56 -9.96 -14.73
C GLU A 114 -3.37 -8.52 -14.26
N ARG A 115 -4.06 -8.10 -13.20
CA ARG A 115 -3.90 -6.76 -12.61
C ARG A 115 -2.52 -6.58 -11.95
N ALA A 116 -1.98 -7.61 -11.32
CA ALA A 116 -0.66 -7.59 -10.72
C ALA A 116 0.44 -7.44 -11.80
N LEU A 117 0.34 -8.22 -12.88
CA LEU A 117 1.26 -8.14 -14.02
C LEU A 117 1.08 -6.86 -14.83
N ALA A 118 -0.16 -6.40 -15.03
CA ALA A 118 -0.43 -5.12 -15.67
C ALA A 118 0.09 -3.96 -14.83
N SER A 119 -0.03 -4.05 -13.50
CA SER A 119 0.62 -3.09 -12.62
C SER A 119 2.12 -3.11 -12.89
N ALA A 120 2.78 -4.28 -12.81
CA ALA A 120 4.23 -4.39 -13.02
C ALA A 120 4.75 -3.87 -14.38
N ASN A 121 3.94 -3.99 -15.45
CA ASN A 121 4.34 -3.61 -16.82
C ASN A 121 3.89 -2.21 -17.25
N ASN A 122 2.85 -1.64 -16.64
CA ASN A 122 2.29 -0.37 -17.11
C ASN A 122 2.99 0.82 -16.44
N HIS A 123 3.44 1.76 -17.26
CA HIS A 123 4.06 3.04 -16.86
C HIS A 123 3.14 3.96 -16.06
N LEU A 124 1.85 3.61 -15.97
CA LEU A 124 0.88 4.31 -15.15
C LEU A 124 1.00 3.94 -13.67
N ALA A 125 1.66 2.83 -13.35
CA ALA A 125 2.09 2.50 -12.01
C ALA A 125 3.51 3.04 -11.79
N LEU A 126 3.66 4.07 -10.96
CA LEU A 126 4.98 4.49 -10.52
C LEU A 126 5.51 3.47 -9.53
N PHE A 127 6.56 2.75 -9.94
CA PHE A 127 7.31 1.86 -9.08
C PHE A 127 8.54 2.58 -8.55
N ALA A 128 8.67 2.63 -7.23
CA ALA A 128 9.92 3.01 -6.59
C ALA A 128 10.40 1.85 -5.74
N GLN A 129 11.58 1.30 -6.06
CA GLN A 129 12.37 0.45 -5.18
C GLN A 129 13.55 1.29 -4.71
N ASN A 130 13.68 1.49 -3.40
CA ASN A 130 14.79 2.29 -2.89
C ASN A 130 15.26 1.81 -1.52
N GLU A 131 16.49 2.17 -1.19
CA GLU A 131 17.07 2.01 0.14
C GLU A 131 16.95 3.33 0.89
N ILE A 132 16.51 3.29 2.15
CA ILE A 132 16.33 4.45 3.01
C ILE A 132 17.05 4.22 4.34
N ARG A 133 17.66 5.26 4.89
CA ARG A 133 18.16 5.25 6.27
C ARG A 133 17.13 5.87 7.21
N PRO A 134 16.34 5.08 7.97
CA PRO A 134 15.20 5.62 8.73
C PRO A 134 15.60 6.49 9.94
N PHE A 135 16.78 6.26 10.51
CA PHE A 135 17.29 6.99 11.66
C PHE A 135 18.75 7.38 11.43
N SER A 136 19.21 8.44 12.08
CA SER A 136 20.62 8.86 12.05
C SER A 136 21.15 9.04 13.48
N TYR A 137 22.47 8.91 13.62
CA TYR A 137 23.17 9.17 14.88
C TYR A 137 24.38 10.07 14.63
N GLU A 138 24.23 11.34 15.01
CA GLU A 138 25.21 12.40 14.77
C GLU A 138 25.37 13.22 16.06
N ASN A 139 26.60 13.60 16.40
CA ASN A 139 26.91 14.44 17.56
C ASN A 139 26.29 13.95 18.88
N GLY A 140 26.23 12.63 19.09
CA GLY A 140 25.63 12.04 20.29
C GLY A 140 24.10 12.01 20.30
N GLN A 141 23.44 12.54 19.26
CA GLN A 141 21.99 12.65 19.18
C GLN A 141 21.41 11.68 18.15
N LYS A 142 20.30 11.04 18.53
CA LYS A 142 19.51 10.15 17.67
C LYS A 142 18.41 10.95 17.00
N ARG A 143 18.34 10.92 15.68
CA ARG A 143 17.36 11.68 14.89
C ARG A 143 16.67 10.79 13.88
N PHE A 144 15.59 11.29 13.29
CA PHE A 144 15.04 10.69 12.07
C PHE A 144 16.06 10.90 10.94
N GLY A 145 16.20 9.89 10.09
CA GLY A 145 17.11 9.93 8.95
C GLY A 145 16.42 10.49 7.71
N ASP A 146 16.61 9.82 6.59
CA ASP A 146 16.22 10.29 5.27
C ASP A 146 14.68 10.36 5.10
N SER A 147 14.23 11.22 4.21
CA SER A 147 12.87 11.23 3.68
C SER A 147 12.94 11.33 2.17
N HIS A 148 12.18 10.51 1.46
CA HIS A 148 12.20 10.47 0.01
C HIS A 148 10.98 11.18 -0.55
N TYR A 149 11.19 12.02 -1.57
CA TYR A 149 10.13 12.77 -2.23
C TYR A 149 10.05 12.35 -3.69
N TYR A 150 8.85 12.00 -4.12
CA TYR A 150 8.55 11.53 -5.47
C TYR A 150 7.61 12.52 -6.13
N ARG A 151 8.06 13.15 -7.22
CA ARG A 151 7.19 13.92 -8.10
C ARG A 151 6.39 12.97 -8.97
N LEU A 152 5.09 13.20 -9.03
CA LEU A 152 4.15 12.42 -9.81
C LEU A 152 3.99 13.10 -11.17
N PRO A 153 4.25 12.40 -12.29
CA PRO A 153 4.18 12.95 -13.64
C PRO A 153 2.71 13.01 -14.09
N TRP A 154 1.91 13.81 -13.38
CA TRP A 154 0.50 13.98 -13.70
C TRP A 154 0.32 14.73 -15.02
N PRO A 155 -0.52 14.24 -15.95
CA PRO A 155 -0.88 14.98 -17.15
C PRO A 155 -1.86 16.08 -16.75
N LYS A 156 -1.32 17.23 -16.30
CA LYS A 156 -2.09 18.29 -15.66
C LYS A 156 -3.20 18.82 -16.57
N GLU A 157 -2.92 18.99 -17.86
CA GLU A 157 -3.89 19.46 -18.85
C GLU A 157 -5.05 18.45 -19.02
N LEU A 158 -4.74 17.15 -19.05
CA LEU A 158 -5.75 16.10 -19.16
C LEU A 158 -6.61 16.04 -17.89
N LEU A 159 -5.98 16.06 -16.71
CA LEU A 159 -6.70 16.08 -15.43
C LEU A 159 -7.57 17.33 -15.28
N GLN A 160 -7.09 18.48 -15.73
CA GLN A 160 -7.88 19.72 -15.75
C GLN A 160 -9.06 19.62 -16.71
N GLY A 161 -8.86 19.02 -17.89
CA GLY A 161 -9.92 18.77 -18.87
C GLY A 161 -11.02 17.82 -18.35
N LEU A 162 -10.68 16.91 -17.43
CA LEU A 162 -11.66 16.04 -16.77
C LEU A 162 -12.53 16.78 -15.74
N GLY A 163 -12.13 17.97 -15.29
CA GLY A 163 -12.95 18.81 -14.44
C GLY A 163 -13.28 18.17 -13.10
N GLU A 164 -14.57 18.23 -12.74
CA GLU A 164 -15.12 17.70 -11.48
C GLU A 164 -15.35 16.18 -11.48
N ARG A 165 -14.88 15.45 -12.50
CA ARG A 165 -15.02 14.00 -12.54
C ARG A 165 -14.11 13.34 -11.52
N ASP A 166 -14.64 12.35 -10.81
CA ASP A 166 -13.86 11.62 -9.81
C ASP A 166 -12.79 10.74 -10.48
N VAL A 167 -11.60 10.81 -9.91
CA VAL A 167 -10.47 9.93 -10.22
C VAL A 167 -10.04 9.19 -8.96
N ARG A 168 -9.40 8.05 -9.14
CA ARG A 168 -8.87 7.21 -8.06
C ARG A 168 -7.36 7.15 -8.16
N LEU A 169 -6.67 7.69 -7.15
CA LEU A 169 -5.24 7.49 -6.92
C LEU A 169 -5.08 6.42 -5.84
N LYS A 170 -4.53 5.25 -6.19
CA LYS A 170 -4.19 4.19 -5.23
C LYS A 170 -2.71 4.25 -4.95
N ILE A 171 -2.31 4.17 -3.67
CA ILE A 171 -0.90 4.15 -3.27
C ILE A 171 -0.69 2.97 -2.33
N THR A 172 0.35 2.19 -2.59
CA THR A 172 0.78 1.07 -1.75
C THR A 172 2.26 1.19 -1.41
N LEU A 173 2.58 1.28 -0.12
CA LEU A 173 3.93 1.28 0.43
C LEU A 173 4.17 -0.04 1.17
N SER A 174 5.30 -0.68 0.91
CA SER A 174 5.66 -1.99 1.45
C SER A 174 7.13 -2.01 1.86
N TYR A 175 7.42 -2.46 3.08
CA TYR A 175 8.78 -2.67 3.60
C TYR A 175 8.80 -3.81 4.61
N PHE A 176 9.94 -4.47 4.85
CA PHE A 176 10.04 -5.46 5.92
C PHE A 176 10.67 -4.87 7.18
N ILE A 177 10.15 -5.28 8.33
CA ILE A 177 10.66 -4.87 9.64
C ILE A 177 11.38 -6.03 10.30
N GLU A 178 12.32 -5.72 11.19
CA GLU A 178 12.88 -6.69 12.11
C GLU A 178 12.06 -6.66 13.42
N PRO A 179 11.46 -7.79 13.83
CA PRO A 179 10.72 -7.85 15.07
C PRO A 179 11.67 -7.73 16.26
N ASN A 180 11.28 -6.98 17.28
CA ASN A 180 12.03 -6.89 18.52
C ASN A 180 11.93 -8.23 19.28
N PRO A 181 13.06 -8.88 19.61
CA PRO A 181 13.06 -10.15 20.35
C PRO A 181 12.72 -10.00 21.84
N GLY A 182 12.57 -8.78 22.36
CA GLY A 182 12.30 -8.53 23.77
C GLY A 182 10.93 -9.02 24.26
N ARG A 183 10.87 -9.48 25.52
CA ARG A 183 9.67 -10.04 26.19
C ARG A 183 8.44 -9.12 26.16
N PHE A 184 8.64 -7.80 26.05
CA PHE A 184 7.59 -6.78 26.02
C PHE A 184 7.19 -6.32 24.61
N ALA A 185 7.82 -6.88 23.56
CA ALA A 185 7.53 -6.53 22.16
C ALA A 185 6.12 -6.96 21.71
N SER A 186 5.46 -7.87 22.44
CA SER A 186 4.13 -8.38 22.11
C SER A 186 2.97 -7.41 22.39
N ILE A 187 3.22 -6.29 23.08
CA ILE A 187 2.15 -5.40 23.59
C ILE A 187 2.09 -4.07 22.82
N ASP A 188 3.21 -3.57 22.29
CA ASP A 188 3.29 -2.27 21.63
C ASP A 188 3.88 -2.38 20.22
N PRO A 189 3.11 -2.11 19.15
CA PRO A 189 3.61 -2.12 17.77
C PRO A 189 4.86 -1.26 17.54
N GLN A 190 4.99 -0.13 18.25
CA GLN A 190 6.16 0.75 18.13
C GLN A 190 7.40 0.14 18.76
N ARG A 191 7.24 -0.69 19.79
CA ARG A 191 8.33 -1.47 20.40
C ARG A 191 8.63 -2.75 19.66
N TYR A 192 7.68 -3.25 18.86
CA TYR A 192 7.84 -4.43 18.03
C TYR A 192 8.62 -4.13 16.74
N GLN A 193 8.28 -3.06 16.02
CA GLN A 193 8.89 -2.76 14.73
C GLN A 193 10.27 -2.11 14.86
N SER A 194 11.24 -2.54 14.06
CA SER A 194 12.56 -1.91 13.96
C SER A 194 12.47 -0.44 13.60
N PHE A 195 11.72 -0.15 12.55
CA PHE A 195 11.37 1.17 12.05
C PHE A 195 9.97 1.10 11.45
N GLY A 196 9.34 2.25 11.26
CA GLY A 196 8.16 2.34 10.40
C GLY A 196 8.41 3.35 9.29
N LEU A 197 7.71 3.18 8.16
CA LEU A 197 7.63 4.17 7.09
C LEU A 197 6.17 4.57 6.89
N ARG A 198 5.94 5.83 6.57
CA ARG A 198 4.62 6.37 6.21
C ARG A 198 4.76 7.17 4.93
N PHE A 199 3.75 7.08 4.07
CA PHE A 199 3.64 7.99 2.95
C PHE A 199 2.69 9.14 3.31
N ASP A 200 2.91 10.27 2.65
CA ASP A 200 2.01 11.43 2.69
C ASP A 200 1.95 12.06 1.30
N LEU A 201 0.80 12.58 0.92
CA LEU A 201 0.58 13.22 -0.38
C LEU A 201 0.48 14.73 -0.21
N ARG A 202 1.13 15.51 -1.05
CA ARG A 202 0.98 16.97 -1.05
C ARG A 202 -0.50 17.36 -1.14
N ARG A 203 -0.94 18.35 -0.36
CA ARG A 203 -2.34 18.82 -0.39
C ARG A 203 -2.57 19.77 -1.56
N ARG A 204 -3.84 19.93 -1.96
CA ARG A 204 -4.23 20.70 -3.16
C ARG A 204 -3.75 22.15 -3.14
N THR A 205 -3.81 22.81 -1.98
CA THR A 205 -3.47 24.24 -1.82
C THR A 205 -2.10 24.44 -1.18
N GLU A 206 -1.39 23.37 -0.89
CA GLU A 206 -0.11 23.40 -0.19
C GLU A 206 1.01 23.66 -1.21
N SER A 207 1.89 24.61 -0.91
CA SER A 207 3.10 24.84 -1.72
C SER A 207 4.09 23.68 -1.56
N GLU A 208 5.07 23.57 -2.46
CA GLU A 208 6.12 22.54 -2.31
C GLU A 208 6.93 22.76 -1.02
N GLU A 209 7.25 24.01 -0.70
CA GLU A 209 7.97 24.38 0.53
C GLU A 209 7.16 24.03 1.80
N GLU A 210 5.87 24.38 1.83
CA GLU A 210 4.98 24.04 2.94
C GLU A 210 4.87 22.52 3.13
N PHE A 211 4.83 21.77 2.04
CA PHE A 211 4.80 20.31 2.11
C PHE A 211 6.08 19.75 2.75
N LEU A 212 7.24 20.22 2.31
CA LEU A 212 8.55 19.82 2.84
C LEU A 212 8.67 20.15 4.33
N GLU A 213 8.20 21.32 4.76
CA GLU A 213 8.17 21.75 6.17
C GLU A 213 7.21 20.92 7.02
N ARG A 214 6.05 20.55 6.46
CA ARG A 214 5.07 19.73 7.16
C ARG A 214 5.59 18.31 7.37
N THR A 215 6.22 17.72 6.36
CA THR A 215 6.67 16.32 6.41
C THR A 215 7.99 16.13 7.14
N ASN A 216 8.88 17.12 7.11
CA ASN A 216 10.17 17.08 7.76
C ASN A 216 10.40 18.32 8.64
N ALA A 217 10.54 18.09 9.96
CA ALA A 217 10.79 19.15 10.92
C ALA A 217 12.11 19.89 10.68
N LEU A 218 13.11 19.26 10.06
CA LEU A 218 14.39 19.90 9.75
C LEU A 218 14.28 20.95 8.64
N ASN A 219 13.22 20.90 7.83
CA ASN A 219 12.99 21.88 6.77
C ASN A 219 12.30 23.14 7.30
N ARG A 220 11.85 23.16 8.56
CA ARG A 220 11.15 24.29 9.17
C ARG A 220 12.13 25.38 9.60
N ALA A 221 11.70 26.63 9.51
CA ALA A 221 12.42 27.76 10.11
C ALA A 221 12.63 27.59 11.63
N ASP A 222 11.64 27.03 12.33
CA ASP A 222 11.76 26.55 13.72
C ASP A 222 11.50 25.03 13.78
N PRO A 223 12.54 24.19 13.91
CA PRO A 223 12.39 22.73 14.00
C PRO A 223 11.60 22.24 15.21
N LEU A 224 11.48 23.04 16.27
CA LEU A 224 10.68 22.73 17.47
C LEU A 224 9.27 23.31 17.39
N GLY A 225 9.02 24.21 16.43
CA GLY A 225 7.73 24.85 16.20
C GLY A 225 6.71 23.93 15.53
N PRO A 226 5.40 24.27 15.61
CA PRO A 226 4.37 23.57 14.87
C PRO A 226 4.57 23.79 13.37
N GLY A 227 4.58 22.69 12.59
CA GLY A 227 4.62 22.77 11.13
C GLY A 227 3.28 23.25 10.55
N PRO A 228 3.24 23.60 9.26
CA PRO A 228 1.99 23.96 8.60
C PRO A 228 0.99 22.80 8.65
N ASN A 229 -0.30 23.11 8.77
CA ASN A 229 -1.37 22.10 8.82
C ASN A 229 -1.55 21.40 7.45
N GLY A 230 -1.04 21.99 6.37
CA GLY A 230 -1.17 21.51 4.98
C GLY A 230 -2.56 21.69 4.39
N GLY A 231 -3.58 21.98 5.21
CA GLY A 231 -4.95 22.20 4.76
C GLY A 231 -5.73 20.90 4.57
N ASP A 232 -6.65 20.90 3.60
CA ASP A 232 -7.61 19.81 3.43
C ASP A 232 -6.98 18.52 2.86
N ASN A 233 -7.15 17.43 3.61
CA ASN A 233 -6.72 16.08 3.25
C ASN A 233 -7.91 15.11 3.07
N GLN A 234 -9.10 15.61 2.75
CA GLN A 234 -10.24 14.75 2.43
C GLN A 234 -10.02 13.98 1.11
N GLY A 235 -10.79 12.91 0.95
CA GLY A 235 -10.78 12.02 -0.21
C GLY A 235 -10.11 10.67 0.02
N TRP A 236 -9.36 10.50 1.11
CA TRP A 236 -8.82 9.18 1.49
C TRP A 236 -9.92 8.22 1.92
N ARG A 237 -9.90 7.00 1.36
CA ARG A 237 -10.89 5.97 1.61
C ARG A 237 -10.81 5.44 3.04
N PHE A 238 -9.59 5.22 3.55
CA PHE A 238 -9.35 4.65 4.88
C PHE A 238 -8.65 5.61 5.85
N GLY A 239 -7.92 6.59 5.34
CA GLY A 239 -7.29 7.66 6.12
C GLY A 239 -6.08 7.21 6.94
N PRO A 240 -5.46 8.12 7.71
CA PRO A 240 -4.14 7.92 8.31
C PRO A 240 -4.10 6.79 9.35
N ASN A 241 -5.22 6.48 9.99
CA ASN A 241 -5.30 5.38 10.97
C ASN A 241 -5.20 4.00 10.32
N SER A 242 -5.57 3.86 9.05
CA SER A 242 -5.42 2.60 8.31
C SER A 242 -3.95 2.26 8.01
N ILE A 243 -3.15 3.31 7.81
CA ILE A 243 -1.70 3.29 7.55
C ILE A 243 -0.93 3.02 8.87
N SER A 244 -1.60 2.88 10.02
CA SER A 244 -0.89 2.87 11.30
C SER A 244 -0.38 1.49 11.76
N ALA A 245 -0.87 0.38 11.21
CA ALA A 245 -0.57 -0.97 11.70
C ALA A 245 0.30 -1.79 10.73
N GLY A 246 1.59 -1.93 11.06
CA GLY A 246 2.52 -2.83 10.38
C GLY A 246 3.40 -2.16 9.31
N SER A 247 3.89 -2.98 8.39
CA SER A 247 4.92 -2.61 7.41
C SER A 247 4.43 -2.60 5.95
N LEU A 248 3.11 -2.55 5.78
CA LEU A 248 2.42 -2.48 4.51
C LEU A 248 1.27 -1.49 4.67
N HIS A 249 1.20 -0.52 3.76
CA HIS A 249 0.20 0.55 3.78
C HIS A 249 -0.40 0.67 2.41
N CYS A 250 -1.72 0.61 2.30
CA CYS A 250 -2.41 0.87 1.04
C CYS A 250 -3.65 1.71 1.32
N ASP A 251 -3.79 2.82 0.59
CA ASP A 251 -4.98 3.66 0.66
C ASP A 251 -5.30 4.21 -0.73
N GLU A 252 -6.55 4.62 -0.90
CA GLU A 252 -7.09 5.14 -2.14
C GLU A 252 -7.63 6.53 -1.89
N TRP A 253 -7.10 7.50 -2.63
CA TRP A 253 -7.67 8.84 -2.68
C TRP A 253 -8.67 8.89 -3.84
N ILE A 254 -9.89 9.33 -3.55
CA ILE A 254 -10.97 9.52 -4.51
C ILE A 254 -11.44 10.97 -4.43
N GLY A 255 -11.49 11.61 -5.58
CA GLY A 255 -12.05 12.96 -5.69
C GLY A 255 -11.84 13.56 -7.08
N PRO A 256 -12.20 14.83 -7.27
CA PRO A 256 -12.18 15.47 -8.57
C PRO A 256 -10.80 15.52 -9.23
N ALA A 257 -10.72 15.24 -10.53
CA ALA A 257 -9.48 15.25 -11.31
C ALA A 257 -8.71 16.57 -11.20
N VAL A 258 -9.41 17.70 -11.25
CA VAL A 258 -8.83 19.05 -11.06
C VAL A 258 -8.15 19.22 -9.71
N GLN A 259 -8.62 18.53 -8.67
CA GLN A 259 -8.00 18.58 -7.36
C GLN A 259 -6.75 17.70 -7.28
N LEU A 260 -6.68 16.62 -8.06
CA LEU A 260 -5.51 15.76 -8.12
C LEU A 260 -4.36 16.42 -8.88
N ALA A 261 -4.64 17.24 -9.90
CA ALA A 261 -3.61 17.89 -10.73
C ALA A 261 -2.56 18.68 -9.93
N ASN A 262 -2.93 19.22 -8.77
CA ASN A 262 -2.04 19.95 -7.86
C ASN A 262 -1.47 19.10 -6.70
N ARG A 263 -1.88 17.83 -6.60
CA ARG A 263 -1.36 16.85 -5.62
C ARG A 263 -0.29 15.98 -6.28
N ASP A 264 0.82 16.60 -6.66
CA ASP A 264 1.86 16.04 -7.53
C ASP A 264 3.11 15.54 -6.81
N MET A 265 3.07 15.36 -5.48
CA MET A 265 4.23 14.89 -4.73
C MET A 265 3.86 13.93 -3.60
N ILE A 266 4.58 12.80 -3.52
CA ILE A 266 4.51 11.85 -2.41
C ILE A 266 5.78 11.98 -1.57
N CYS A 267 5.64 12.03 -0.26
CA CYS A 267 6.73 11.90 0.70
C CYS A 267 6.69 10.52 1.34
N ILE A 268 7.81 9.83 1.44
CA ILE A 268 8.02 8.65 2.29
C ILE A 268 8.95 9.05 3.41
N LYS A 269 8.48 8.91 4.65
CA LYS A 269 9.21 9.33 5.84
C LYS A 269 9.22 8.26 6.93
N PRO A 270 10.29 8.18 7.73
CA PRO A 270 10.38 7.27 8.84
C PRO A 270 9.48 7.72 10.00
N VAL A 271 8.96 6.73 10.72
CA VAL A 271 8.31 6.86 12.03
C VAL A 271 9.03 5.98 13.03
N THR A 272 8.71 6.18 14.31
CA THR A 272 9.44 5.56 15.43
C THR A 272 9.49 4.02 15.37
N GLY A 273 10.54 3.45 15.95
CA GLY A 273 10.78 2.02 16.09
C GLY A 273 12.01 1.77 16.97
N TRP A 274 12.21 0.52 17.40
CA TRP A 274 13.24 0.18 18.40
C TRP A 274 14.68 0.40 17.90
N TRP A 275 14.91 0.51 16.59
CA TRP A 275 16.24 0.88 16.07
C TRP A 275 16.68 2.28 16.52
N LYS A 276 15.74 3.21 16.74
CA LYS A 276 16.04 4.57 17.20
C LYS A 276 16.75 4.59 18.55
N ASP A 277 16.59 3.54 19.36
CA ASP A 277 17.16 3.46 20.70
C ASP A 277 18.63 3.02 20.72
N SER A 278 19.21 2.62 19.59
CA SER A 278 20.60 2.14 19.49
C SER A 278 21.39 2.91 18.43
N ALA A 279 22.54 3.45 18.82
CA ALA A 279 23.44 4.18 17.91
C ALA A 279 23.91 3.31 16.73
N ALA A 280 24.11 2.01 16.93
CA ALA A 280 24.48 1.08 15.88
C ALA A 280 23.33 0.87 14.87
N ASN A 281 22.09 0.76 15.37
CA ASN A 281 20.92 0.54 14.51
C ASN A 281 20.50 1.81 13.76
N CYS A 282 20.82 3.00 14.28
CA CYS A 282 20.66 4.28 13.58
C CYS A 282 21.60 4.48 12.39
N ARG A 283 22.40 3.49 11.99
CA ARG A 283 23.26 3.56 10.80
C ARG A 283 22.89 2.51 9.75
N ARG A 284 21.76 1.81 9.94
CA ARG A 284 21.33 0.74 9.04
C ARG A 284 20.43 1.28 7.94
N ASP A 285 20.71 0.82 6.73
CA ASP A 285 19.88 1.08 5.56
C ASP A 285 18.85 -0.06 5.41
N THR A 286 17.69 0.24 4.85
CA THR A 286 16.61 -0.71 4.65
C THR A 286 15.87 -0.45 3.35
N ARG A 287 15.15 -1.46 2.85
CA ARG A 287 14.47 -1.41 1.57
C ARG A 287 12.99 -1.13 1.74
N TYR A 288 12.43 -0.43 0.77
CA TYR A 288 11.00 -0.36 0.58
C TYR A 288 10.63 -0.36 -0.90
N ALA A 289 9.36 -0.65 -1.14
CA ALA A 289 8.73 -0.51 -2.44
C ALA A 289 7.48 0.37 -2.32
N MET A 290 7.28 1.25 -3.30
CA MET A 290 6.04 2.02 -3.47
C MET A 290 5.46 1.75 -4.85
N VAL A 291 4.14 1.57 -4.90
CA VAL A 291 3.34 1.45 -6.13
C VAL A 291 2.24 2.51 -6.08
N ALA A 292 2.14 3.36 -7.09
CA ALA A 292 1.06 4.34 -7.20
C ALA A 292 0.39 4.26 -8.57
N THR A 293 -0.94 4.12 -8.63
CA THR A 293 -1.71 4.09 -9.88
C THR A 293 -2.84 5.12 -9.87
N LEU A 294 -3.16 5.61 -11.06
CA LEU A 294 -4.26 6.53 -11.32
C LEU A 294 -5.30 5.89 -12.24
N SER A 295 -6.58 5.94 -11.87
CA SER A 295 -7.65 5.40 -12.69
C SER A 295 -8.87 6.31 -12.69
N THR A 296 -9.65 6.24 -13.77
CA THR A 296 -10.96 6.88 -13.92
C THR A 296 -12.04 5.81 -13.77
N PRO A 297 -12.80 5.76 -12.66
CA PRO A 297 -13.76 4.69 -12.42
C PRO A 297 -14.88 4.60 -13.47
N ASP A 298 -15.26 5.74 -14.06
CA ASP A 298 -16.48 5.87 -14.86
C ASP A 298 -16.23 5.82 -16.37
N ILE A 299 -14.97 5.77 -16.82
CA ILE A 299 -14.62 5.96 -18.23
C ILE A 299 -13.27 5.33 -18.56
N GLU A 300 -13.17 4.68 -19.71
CA GLU A 300 -11.91 4.28 -20.29
C GLU A 300 -11.27 5.49 -20.98
N ILE A 301 -10.42 6.21 -20.25
CA ILE A 301 -9.56 7.26 -20.79
C ILE A 301 -8.13 6.74 -20.77
N ASP A 302 -7.41 6.95 -21.88
CA ASP A 302 -5.99 6.66 -21.94
C ASP A 302 -5.20 7.70 -21.13
N LEU A 303 -4.96 7.36 -19.87
CA LEU A 303 -4.05 8.08 -18.98
C LEU A 303 -2.60 7.59 -19.16
N HIS A 304 -2.38 6.44 -19.79
CA HIS A 304 -1.08 5.79 -19.89
C HIS A 304 -0.16 6.56 -20.82
N THR A 305 -0.56 6.77 -22.07
CA THR A 305 0.26 7.46 -23.09
C THR A 305 0.82 8.82 -22.62
N PRO A 306 0.01 9.74 -22.04
CA PRO A 306 0.53 11.03 -21.61
C PRO A 306 1.47 10.91 -20.39
N ILE A 307 1.21 9.97 -19.47
CA ILE A 307 2.08 9.71 -18.32
C ILE A 307 3.43 9.13 -18.76
N SER A 308 3.43 8.12 -19.64
CA SER A 308 4.65 7.50 -20.17
C SER A 308 5.53 8.54 -20.88
N THR A 309 4.92 9.39 -21.70
CA THR A 309 5.62 10.49 -22.38
C THR A 309 6.30 11.44 -21.38
N LEU A 310 5.62 11.77 -20.27
CA LEU A 310 6.20 12.63 -19.23
C LEU A 310 7.37 11.95 -18.50
N VAL A 311 7.26 10.66 -18.21
CA VAL A 311 8.33 9.87 -17.57
C VAL A 311 9.55 9.78 -18.49
N GLU A 312 9.37 9.41 -19.77
CA GLU A 312 10.45 9.32 -20.75
C GLU A 312 11.19 10.66 -20.92
N ASN A 313 10.45 11.77 -20.97
CA ASN A 313 11.03 13.10 -21.05
C ASN A 313 11.80 13.51 -19.78
N GLN A 314 11.44 12.99 -18.61
CA GLN A 314 12.20 13.23 -17.37
C GLN A 314 13.49 12.41 -17.31
N VAL A 315 13.48 11.18 -17.84
CA VAL A 315 14.67 10.32 -17.90
C VAL A 315 15.69 10.83 -18.94
N ALA A 316 15.24 11.50 -20.00
CA ALA A 316 16.12 12.11 -21.00
C ALA A 316 16.88 13.36 -20.49
N VAL A 317 16.54 13.86 -19.30
CA VAL A 317 17.21 15.01 -18.66
C VAL A 317 18.12 14.49 -17.54
N GLU A 318 19.21 13.82 -17.92
CA GLU A 318 20.36 13.66 -17.02
C GLU A 318 21.01 15.05 -16.83
N ILE A 319 20.66 15.75 -15.76
CA ILE A 319 21.46 16.87 -15.29
C ILE A 319 22.64 16.26 -14.55
N ALA A 320 23.79 16.22 -15.23
CA ALA A 320 25.07 15.94 -14.61
C ALA A 320 25.33 16.99 -13.50
N PHE A 321 25.59 16.50 -12.29
CA PHE A 321 26.32 17.25 -11.26
C PHE A 321 27.79 16.82 -11.29
#